data_AF-A0AAU9F4Y7-F1
#
_entry.id   AF-A0AAU9F4Y7-F1
#
_cell.length_a   1.000
_cell.length_b   1.000
_cell.length_c   1.000
_cell.angle_alpha   90.00
_cell.angle_beta   90.00
_cell.angle_gamma   90.00
#
_symmetry.space_group_name_H-M   'P 1'
#
loop_
_entity.id
_entity.type
_entity.pdbx_description
1 polymer ?
#
loop_
_entity_poly.entity_id
_entity_poly.type
_entity_poly.pdbx_seq_one_letter_code
_entity_poly.pdbx_strand_id
1 'polypeptide(L)'
;MRRARSVYAKFLTALTLALLLAAAAGCGNAYLDPGPDPARIQVKLWAKVPEQLKNHPGEWIYWDWSLRLVVPKGPYPMLRPAVEQDFYTIADTNPLVRDTTFLAPPGKRQYLLEAYGYAIRQRGEHSGPKVLTKLVEFIDLDLAPGQTYVLQRRVGGR
;
A
#
# COMPACT_ATOMS: atom_id res chain seq x y z
N MET A 1 -7.18 -3.25 57.80
CA MET A 1 -6.79 -2.35 56.68
C MET A 1 -6.01 -3.00 55.51
N ARG A 2 -5.83 -4.34 55.44
CA ARG A 2 -5.06 -4.99 54.34
C ARG A 2 -5.86 -5.35 53.07
N ARG A 3 -7.19 -5.45 53.13
CA ARG A 3 -8.03 -5.86 51.97
C ARG A 3 -8.21 -4.76 50.91
N ALA A 4 -8.22 -3.49 51.29
CA ALA A 4 -8.43 -2.39 50.35
C ALA A 4 -7.28 -2.25 49.32
N ARG A 5 -6.02 -2.45 49.74
CA ARG A 5 -4.84 -2.34 48.86
C ARG A 5 -4.80 -3.39 47.74
N SER A 6 -5.39 -4.56 47.95
CA SER A 6 -5.43 -5.65 46.97
C SER A 6 -6.39 -5.37 45.80
N VAL A 7 -7.49 -4.66 46.06
CA VAL A 7 -8.50 -4.36 45.03
C VAL A 7 -7.99 -3.28 44.08
N TYR A 8 -7.36 -2.22 44.60
CA TYR A 8 -6.78 -1.15 43.79
C TYR A 8 -5.66 -1.64 42.87
N ALA A 9 -4.80 -2.55 43.35
CA ALA A 9 -3.73 -3.12 42.52
C ALA A 9 -4.29 -3.90 41.31
N LYS A 10 -5.32 -4.74 41.52
CA LYS A 10 -5.98 -5.50 40.45
C LYS A 10 -6.70 -4.60 39.45
N PHE A 11 -7.32 -3.52 39.92
CA PHE A 11 -8.00 -2.54 39.07
C PHE A 11 -7.01 -1.77 38.19
N LEU A 12 -5.85 -1.38 38.76
CA LEU A 12 -4.80 -0.70 38.01
C LEU A 12 -4.24 -1.60 36.91
N THR A 13 -3.95 -2.88 37.21
CA THR A 13 -3.44 -3.85 36.23
C THR A 13 -4.44 -4.12 35.11
N ALA A 14 -5.73 -4.22 35.43
CA ALA A 14 -6.78 -4.39 34.42
C ALA A 14 -6.89 -3.16 33.49
N LEU A 15 -6.75 -1.95 34.04
CA LEU A 15 -6.77 -0.70 33.26
C LEU A 15 -5.56 -0.58 32.34
N THR A 16 -4.34 -0.89 32.82
CA THR A 16 -3.14 -0.88 31.97
C THR A 16 -3.22 -1.91 30.85
N LEU A 17 -3.75 -3.11 31.13
CA LEU A 17 -3.91 -4.14 30.10
C LEU A 17 -4.93 -3.72 29.02
N ALA A 18 -6.03 -3.07 29.42
CA ALA A 18 -7.01 -2.52 28.48
C ALA A 18 -6.44 -1.40 27.60
N LEU A 19 -5.61 -0.51 28.17
CA LEU A 19 -4.92 0.55 27.44
C LEU A 19 -3.87 0.00 26.45
N LEU A 20 -3.13 -1.05 26.84
CA LEU A 20 -2.16 -1.73 25.97
C LEU A 20 -2.85 -2.45 24.79
N LEU A 21 -4.01 -3.08 25.03
CA LEU A 21 -4.80 -3.71 23.98
C LEU A 21 -5.43 -2.69 23.02
N ALA A 22 -5.88 -1.54 23.52
CA ALA A 22 -6.37 -0.45 22.68
C ALA A 22 -5.28 0.19 21.80
N ALA A 23 -4.04 0.28 22.31
CA ALA A 23 -2.90 0.78 21.55
C ALA A 23 -2.48 -0.18 20.41
N ALA A 24 -2.66 -1.49 20.59
CA ALA A 24 -2.33 -2.49 19.57
C ALA A 24 -3.26 -2.45 18.34
N ALA A 25 -4.48 -1.89 18.46
CA ALA A 25 -5.45 -1.80 17.36
C ALA A 25 -5.11 -0.73 16.32
N GLY A 26 -4.14 0.16 16.58
CA GLY A 26 -3.77 1.27 15.70
C GLY A 26 -2.71 0.94 14.62
N CYS A 27 -2.14 -0.26 14.61
CA CYS A 27 -1.03 -0.64 13.71
C CYS A 27 -1.48 -1.35 12.42
N GLY A 28 -2.76 -1.26 12.05
CA GLY A 28 -3.29 -1.84 10.81
C GLY A 28 -3.21 -0.85 9.65
N ASN A 29 -2.96 -1.34 8.43
CA ASN A 29 -3.09 -0.56 7.20
C ASN A 29 -4.48 0.10 7.14
N ALA A 30 -4.54 1.42 7.34
CA ALA A 30 -5.78 2.17 7.30
C ALA A 30 -6.23 2.36 5.85
N TYR A 31 -7.02 1.40 5.37
CA TYR A 31 -7.76 1.58 4.13
C TYR A 31 -8.83 2.66 4.32
N LEU A 32 -9.03 3.46 3.29
CA LEU A 32 -10.15 4.39 3.22
C LEU A 32 -11.45 3.59 3.20
N ASP A 33 -12.40 3.96 4.06
CA ASP A 33 -13.76 3.43 4.00
C ASP A 33 -14.41 3.88 2.68
N PRO A 34 -14.81 2.96 1.78
CA PRO A 34 -15.41 3.31 0.51
C PRO A 34 -16.92 3.62 0.62
N GLY A 35 -17.53 3.44 1.79
CA GLY A 35 -18.95 3.67 2.03
C GLY A 35 -19.86 2.50 1.62
N PRO A 36 -21.19 2.65 1.80
CA PRO A 36 -22.16 1.56 1.63
C PRO A 36 -22.42 1.15 0.16
N ASP A 37 -22.23 2.07 -0.80
CA ASP A 37 -22.36 1.81 -2.24
C ASP A 37 -21.11 2.29 -2.98
N PRO A 38 -20.02 1.51 -2.92
CA PRO A 38 -18.72 1.94 -3.38
C PRO A 38 -18.63 1.94 -4.91
N ALA A 39 -17.99 2.99 -5.45
CA ALA A 39 -17.51 2.97 -6.82
C ALA A 39 -16.26 2.07 -6.94
N ARG A 40 -15.83 1.81 -8.17
CA ARG A 40 -14.73 0.90 -8.48
C ARG A 40 -13.74 1.56 -9.43
N ILE A 41 -12.46 1.41 -9.13
CA ILE A 41 -11.38 1.80 -10.04
C ILE A 41 -10.62 0.54 -10.43
N GLN A 42 -10.78 0.09 -11.67
CA GLN A 42 -10.06 -1.06 -12.22
C GLN A 42 -8.75 -0.58 -12.84
N VAL A 43 -7.63 -1.00 -12.27
CA VAL A 43 -6.28 -0.69 -12.75
C VAL A 43 -5.73 -1.89 -13.51
N LYS A 44 -5.57 -1.72 -14.82
CA LYS A 44 -4.86 -2.64 -15.72
C LYS A 44 -3.47 -2.10 -15.96
N LEU A 45 -2.49 -2.66 -15.25
CA LEU A 45 -1.10 -2.22 -15.26
C LEU A 45 -0.21 -3.25 -15.93
N TRP A 46 0.64 -2.77 -16.84
CA TRP A 46 1.83 -3.48 -17.29
C TRP A 46 3.05 -2.62 -17.02
N ALA A 47 3.95 -3.07 -16.17
CA ALA A 47 5.17 -2.34 -15.83
C ALA A 47 6.39 -3.25 -15.94
N LYS A 48 7.47 -2.76 -16.56
CA LYS A 48 8.70 -3.52 -16.75
C LYS A 48 9.91 -2.68 -16.32
N VAL A 49 10.77 -3.28 -15.51
CA VAL A 49 12.09 -2.70 -15.24
C VAL A 49 13.02 -3.00 -16.43
N PRO A 50 13.73 -2.00 -16.99
CA PRO A 50 14.71 -2.21 -18.06
C PRO A 50 15.79 -3.24 -17.69
N GLU A 51 16.17 -4.12 -18.62
CA GLU A 51 17.12 -5.23 -18.38
C GLU A 51 18.46 -4.75 -17.82
N GLN A 52 18.98 -3.63 -18.33
CA GLN A 52 20.25 -3.05 -17.89
C GLN A 52 20.25 -2.56 -16.43
N LEU A 53 19.07 -2.43 -15.80
CA LEU A 53 18.93 -1.99 -14.41
C LEU A 53 18.75 -3.15 -13.44
N LYS A 54 18.45 -4.36 -13.94
CA LYS A 54 18.21 -5.55 -13.10
C LYS A 54 19.49 -6.11 -12.51
N ASN A 55 20.57 -6.06 -13.28
CA ASN A 55 21.86 -6.63 -12.91
C ASN A 55 22.92 -5.53 -12.84
N HIS A 56 23.78 -5.61 -11.83
CA HIS A 56 24.96 -4.77 -11.73
C HIS A 56 26.15 -5.63 -11.29
N PRO A 57 27.23 -5.74 -12.08
CA PRO A 57 28.37 -6.57 -11.73
C PRO A 57 28.94 -6.20 -10.36
N GLY A 58 29.20 -7.21 -9.53
CA GLY A 58 29.77 -7.04 -8.18
C GLY A 58 28.77 -6.58 -7.11
N GLU A 59 27.48 -6.50 -7.42
CA GLU A 59 26.42 -6.17 -6.45
C GLU A 59 25.45 -7.36 -6.27
N TRP A 60 25.05 -7.62 -5.02
CA TRP A 60 23.88 -8.47 -4.76
C TRP A 60 22.62 -7.62 -4.89
N ILE A 61 21.61 -8.16 -5.56
CA ILE A 61 20.39 -7.45 -5.92
C ILE A 61 19.19 -8.28 -5.52
N TYR A 62 18.33 -7.71 -4.69
CA TYR A 62 16.98 -8.22 -4.42
C TYR A 62 15.98 -7.28 -5.08
N TRP A 63 15.26 -7.72 -6.12
CA TRP A 63 14.28 -6.88 -6.80
C TRP A 63 12.88 -7.03 -6.19
N ASP A 64 12.02 -6.04 -6.43
CA ASP A 64 10.63 -6.09 -6.00
C ASP A 64 9.72 -5.05 -6.69
N TRP A 65 8.41 -5.17 -6.45
CA TRP A 65 7.37 -4.23 -6.85
C TRP A 65 6.44 -3.81 -5.70
N SER A 66 5.93 -2.59 -5.83
CA SER A 66 4.75 -2.13 -5.11
C SER A 66 3.72 -1.50 -6.06
N LEU A 67 2.43 -1.62 -5.73
CA LEU A 67 1.31 -0.97 -6.42
C LEU A 67 0.32 -0.41 -5.40
N ARG A 68 0.00 0.87 -5.47
CA ARG A 68 -0.93 1.54 -4.56
C ARG A 68 -1.85 2.48 -5.32
N LEU A 69 -3.08 2.59 -4.84
CA LEU A 69 -4.00 3.65 -5.23
C LEU A 69 -4.44 4.36 -3.95
N VAL A 70 -4.21 5.66 -3.88
CA VAL A 70 -4.41 6.43 -2.64
C VAL A 70 -5.23 7.68 -2.88
N VAL A 71 -5.79 8.23 -1.81
CA VAL A 71 -6.36 9.58 -1.82
C VAL A 71 -5.33 10.50 -1.15
N PRO A 72 -4.70 11.45 -1.88
CA PRO A 72 -3.59 12.26 -1.37
C PRO A 72 -4.09 13.40 -0.47
N LYS A 73 -4.79 13.08 0.62
CA LYS A 73 -5.28 14.04 1.63
C LYS A 73 -4.97 13.54 3.04
N GLY A 74 -4.32 14.38 3.85
CA GLY A 74 -4.00 14.06 5.24
C GLY A 74 -3.12 12.81 5.35
N PRO A 75 -3.54 11.76 6.09
CA PRO A 75 -2.72 10.58 6.41
C PRO A 75 -2.48 9.60 5.24
N TYR A 76 -2.63 10.03 3.98
CA TYR A 76 -2.35 9.23 2.78
C TYR A 76 -3.12 7.88 2.71
N PRO A 77 -4.46 7.88 2.90
CA PRO A 77 -5.23 6.66 2.98
C PRO A 77 -5.26 5.91 1.64
N MET A 78 -5.06 4.59 1.73
CA MET A 78 -5.05 3.69 0.56
C MET A 78 -6.44 3.18 0.26
N LEU A 79 -6.74 2.95 -1.01
CA LEU A 79 -7.95 2.23 -1.39
C LEU A 79 -7.75 0.73 -1.18
N ARG A 80 -8.78 0.07 -0.67
CA ARG A 80 -8.78 -1.38 -0.51
C ARG A 80 -9.01 -2.05 -1.86
N PRO A 81 -8.25 -3.09 -2.23
CA PRO A 81 -8.60 -3.90 -3.38
C PRO A 81 -9.86 -4.72 -3.12
N ALA A 82 -10.69 -4.92 -4.13
CA ALA A 82 -11.93 -5.69 -4.03
C ALA A 82 -11.67 -7.19 -3.75
N VAL A 83 -10.49 -7.67 -4.12
CA VAL A 83 -9.96 -8.99 -3.81
C VAL A 83 -8.63 -8.79 -3.10
N GLU A 84 -8.39 -9.49 -2.01
CA GLU A 84 -7.13 -9.41 -1.27
C GLU A 84 -5.95 -9.82 -2.16
N GLN A 85 -4.88 -9.02 -2.10
CA GLN A 85 -3.69 -9.18 -2.93
C GLN A 85 -2.47 -8.62 -2.18
N ASP A 86 -1.32 -9.24 -2.39
CA ASP A 86 -0.05 -8.73 -1.89
C ASP A 86 0.47 -7.62 -2.80
N PHE A 87 0.48 -6.38 -2.29
CA PHE A 87 0.86 -5.19 -3.06
C PHE A 87 2.07 -4.43 -2.54
N TYR A 88 2.57 -4.77 -1.36
CA TYR A 88 3.71 -4.07 -0.76
C TYR A 88 5.04 -4.57 -1.30
N THR A 89 5.07 -5.83 -1.70
CA THR A 89 6.26 -6.59 -2.03
C THR A 89 5.80 -7.82 -2.83
N ILE A 90 6.09 -7.85 -4.13
CA ILE A 90 5.89 -8.98 -5.03
C ILE A 90 7.27 -9.35 -5.64
N ALA A 91 8.02 -10.14 -4.88
CA ALA A 91 9.34 -10.62 -5.28
C ALA A 91 9.28 -11.45 -6.59
N ASP A 92 10.42 -11.56 -7.27
CA ASP A 92 10.61 -12.46 -8.44
C ASP A 92 9.68 -12.21 -9.63
N THR A 93 8.96 -11.07 -9.64
CA THR A 93 8.02 -10.70 -10.71
C THR A 93 8.59 -9.59 -11.58
N ASN A 94 8.80 -9.80 -12.88
CA ASN A 94 9.09 -8.74 -13.85
C ASN A 94 8.89 -9.26 -15.29
N PRO A 95 7.95 -8.71 -16.08
CA PRO A 95 7.13 -7.51 -15.82
C PRO A 95 6.08 -7.72 -14.73
N LEU A 96 5.73 -6.63 -14.03
CA LEU A 96 4.52 -6.57 -13.22
C LEU A 96 3.31 -6.43 -14.15
N VAL A 97 2.46 -7.45 -14.16
CA VAL A 97 1.17 -7.43 -14.86
C VAL A 97 0.06 -7.58 -13.83
N ARG A 98 -0.84 -6.61 -13.76
CA ARG A 98 -1.94 -6.57 -12.78
C ARG A 98 -3.24 -6.10 -13.43
N ASP A 99 -4.33 -6.75 -13.03
CA ASP A 99 -5.69 -6.29 -13.24
C ASP A 99 -6.37 -6.27 -11.87
N THR A 100 -6.37 -5.10 -11.24
CA THR A 100 -6.79 -4.92 -9.85
C THR A 100 -7.94 -3.96 -9.78
N THR A 101 -9.04 -4.36 -9.15
CA THR A 101 -10.14 -3.45 -8.83
C THR A 101 -9.99 -2.92 -7.42
N PHE A 102 -9.98 -1.59 -7.25
CA PHE A 102 -10.00 -0.91 -5.96
C PHE A 102 -11.41 -0.40 -5.65
N LEU A 103 -11.80 -0.48 -4.39
CA LEU A 103 -13.03 0.14 -3.88
C LEU A 103 -12.76 1.62 -3.60
N ALA A 104 -13.60 2.49 -4.13
CA ALA A 104 -13.46 3.93 -4.03
C ALA A 104 -14.75 4.57 -3.51
N PRO A 105 -14.68 5.58 -2.64
CA PRO A 105 -15.86 6.38 -2.31
C PRO A 105 -16.34 7.15 -3.54
N PRO A 106 -17.66 7.27 -3.76
CA PRO A 106 -18.22 8.08 -4.83
C PRO A 106 -17.96 9.59 -4.64
N GLY A 107 -18.20 10.35 -5.71
CA GLY A 107 -18.05 11.78 -5.84
C GLY A 107 -16.71 12.24 -6.41
N LYS A 108 -16.54 13.57 -6.49
CA LYS A 108 -15.36 14.23 -7.04
C LYS A 108 -14.16 14.14 -6.08
N ARG A 109 -13.09 13.48 -6.52
CA ARG A 109 -11.86 13.28 -5.73
C ARG A 109 -10.63 13.21 -6.64
N GLN A 110 -9.51 13.60 -6.08
CA GLN A 110 -8.20 13.30 -6.64
C GLN A 110 -7.69 11.98 -6.07
N TYR A 111 -7.14 11.14 -6.93
CA TYR A 111 -6.47 9.89 -6.60
C TYR A 111 -5.01 9.98 -7.05
N LEU A 112 -4.15 9.22 -6.39
CA LEU A 112 -2.76 9.06 -6.79
C LEU A 112 -2.47 7.57 -6.99
N LEU A 113 -2.18 7.23 -8.25
CA LEU A 113 -1.74 5.90 -8.65
C LEU A 113 -0.22 5.83 -8.56
N GLU A 114 0.27 4.88 -7.78
CA GLU A 114 1.69 4.63 -7.60
C GLU A 114 2.05 3.20 -7.98
N ALA A 115 3.08 3.02 -8.78
CA ALA A 115 3.75 1.74 -8.94
C ALA A 115 5.25 1.95 -8.94
N TYR A 116 5.98 1.21 -8.11
CA TYR A 116 7.43 1.30 -8.00
C TYR A 116 8.04 -0.07 -8.22
N GLY A 117 8.97 -0.18 -9.15
CA GLY A 117 9.91 -1.30 -9.22
C GLY A 117 11.21 -0.87 -8.56
N TYR A 118 11.66 -1.58 -7.54
CA TYR A 118 12.88 -1.24 -6.80
C TYR A 118 13.78 -2.45 -6.64
N ALA A 119 15.03 -2.19 -6.28
CA ALA A 119 15.94 -3.22 -5.86
C ALA A 119 16.75 -2.78 -4.64
N ILE A 120 16.94 -3.69 -3.69
CA ILE A 120 17.92 -3.52 -2.62
C ILE A 120 19.27 -3.93 -3.19
N ARG A 121 20.21 -3.00 -3.19
CA ARG A 121 21.56 -3.22 -3.72
C ARG A 121 22.56 -3.22 -2.58
N GLN A 122 23.46 -4.19 -2.58
CA GLN A 122 24.54 -4.28 -1.60
C GLN A 122 25.91 -4.19 -2.28
N ARG A 123 26.76 -3.29 -1.79
CA ARG A 123 28.16 -3.12 -2.23
C ARG A 123 29.06 -2.94 -1.02
N GLY A 124 29.84 -3.98 -0.70
CA GLY A 124 30.60 -4.03 0.54
C GLY A 124 29.66 -3.96 1.75
N GLU A 125 29.90 -2.99 2.64
CA GLU A 125 29.10 -2.76 3.86
C GLU A 125 27.89 -1.84 3.64
N HIS A 126 27.72 -1.27 2.44
CA HIS A 126 26.59 -0.39 2.14
C HIS A 126 25.45 -1.15 1.48
N SER A 127 24.24 -0.98 2.01
CA SER A 127 22.99 -1.50 1.44
C SER A 127 21.93 -0.41 1.39
N GLY A 128 21.15 -0.36 0.31
CA GLY A 128 20.05 0.59 0.19
C GLY A 128 19.08 0.27 -0.94
N PRO A 129 17.82 0.72 -0.83
CA PRO A 129 16.83 0.57 -1.89
C PRO A 129 17.11 1.56 -3.02
N LYS A 130 17.01 1.08 -4.26
CA LYS A 130 17.11 1.87 -5.48
C LYS A 130 15.83 1.68 -6.29
N VAL A 131 15.09 2.76 -6.53
CA VAL A 131 13.96 2.76 -7.47
C VAL A 131 14.52 2.63 -8.88
N LEU A 132 14.11 1.59 -9.60
CA LEU A 132 14.55 1.27 -10.96
C LEU A 132 13.54 1.72 -12.01
N THR A 133 12.25 1.75 -11.65
CA THR A 133 11.17 2.30 -12.46
C THR A 133 10.06 2.80 -11.55
N LYS A 134 9.30 3.80 -12.00
CA LYS A 134 8.15 4.31 -11.25
C LYS A 134 7.05 4.85 -12.16
N LEU A 135 5.82 4.72 -11.69
CA LEU A 135 4.64 5.46 -12.13
C LEU A 135 4.08 6.18 -10.92
N VAL A 136 3.88 7.49 -11.07
CA VAL A 136 3.27 8.34 -10.06
C VAL A 136 2.37 9.29 -10.83
N GLU A 137 1.06 9.12 -10.69
CA GLU A 137 0.08 9.86 -11.49
C GLU A 137 -1.11 10.30 -10.64
N PHE A 138 -1.38 11.61 -10.68
CA PHE A 138 -2.59 12.18 -10.11
C PHE A 138 -3.75 12.08 -11.11
N ILE A 139 -4.91 11.69 -10.62
CA ILE A 139 -6.10 11.41 -11.42
C ILE A 139 -7.30 12.03 -10.73
N ASP A 140 -7.92 13.03 -11.34
CA ASP A 140 -9.17 13.61 -10.86
C ASP A 140 -10.35 12.84 -11.46
N LEU A 141 -11.16 12.22 -10.60
CA LEU A 141 -12.35 11.47 -11.00
C LEU A 141 -13.57 12.01 -10.28
N ASP A 142 -14.71 11.94 -10.96
CA ASP A 142 -16.04 12.12 -10.37
C ASP A 142 -16.82 10.82 -10.57
N LEU A 143 -16.91 10.02 -9.51
CA LEU A 143 -17.43 8.66 -9.57
C LEU A 143 -18.87 8.60 -9.06
N ALA A 144 -19.80 8.14 -9.88
CA ALA A 144 -21.13 7.79 -9.44
C ALA A 144 -21.11 6.52 -8.55
N PRO A 145 -22.09 6.36 -7.63
CA PRO A 145 -22.24 5.12 -6.86
C PRO A 145 -22.34 3.88 -7.78
N GLY A 146 -21.66 2.79 -7.41
CA GLY A 146 -21.56 1.57 -8.21
C GLY A 146 -20.79 1.67 -9.54
N GLN A 147 -20.37 2.86 -9.97
CA GLN A 147 -19.65 3.04 -11.23
C GLN A 147 -18.31 2.32 -11.22
N THR A 148 -17.94 1.72 -12.36
CA THR A 148 -16.58 1.24 -12.60
C THR A 148 -15.85 2.17 -13.57
N TYR A 149 -14.69 2.66 -13.16
CA TYR A 149 -13.78 3.42 -13.99
C TYR A 149 -12.52 2.60 -14.28
N VAL A 150 -12.10 2.53 -15.55
CA VAL A 150 -10.97 1.70 -15.98
C VAL A 150 -9.75 2.56 -16.28
N LEU A 151 -8.66 2.28 -15.58
CA LEU A 151 -7.34 2.85 -15.78
C LEU A 151 -6.42 1.83 -16.44
N GLN A 152 -5.93 2.13 -17.64
CA GLN A 152 -4.92 1.31 -18.33
C GLN A 152 -3.59 2.04 -18.35
N ARG A 153 -2.52 1.42 -17.84
CA ARG A 153 -1.20 2.05 -17.76
C ARG A 153 -0.09 1.10 -18.18
N ARG A 154 0.91 1.65 -18.86
CA ARG A 154 2.14 0.97 -19.29
C ARG A 154 3.36 1.77 -18.84
N VAL A 155 4.33 1.11 -18.22
CA VAL A 155 5.49 1.78 -17.59
C VAL A 155 6.77 1.00 -17.87
N GLY A 156 7.72 1.62 -18.56
CA GLY A 156 9.02 1.00 -18.86
C GLY A 156 8.96 -0.05 -19.99
N GLY A 157 9.85 0.10 -20.98
CA GLY A 157 9.88 -0.71 -22.20
C GLY A 157 9.09 -0.08 -23.36
N ARG A 158 9.77 0.07 -24.52
CA ARG A 158 9.09 0.21 -25.82
C ARG A 158 8.50 -1.13 -26.22
#